data_AF-A0A7S2Z499-F1
#
_entry.id   AF-A0A7S2Z499-F1
#
_cell.length_a   1.000
_cell.length_b   1.000
_cell.length_c   1.000
_cell.angle_alpha   90.00
_cell.angle_beta   90.00
_cell.angle_gamma   90.00
#
_symmetry.space_group_name_H-M   'P 1'
#
loop_
_entity.id
_entity.type
_entity.pdbx_description
1 polymer ?
#
loop_
_entity_poly.entity_id
_entity_poly.type
_entity_poly.pdbx_seq_one_letter_code
_entity_poly.pdbx_strand_id
1 'polypeptide(L)'
;MSGRVVPGSGQGQGQGGRGVATWSASRVVKRFKVPLALWALGIFCMLFAPAPVKITAEMEARYQSKMDRVMEMTGDFTQVGKQLEQFDAELYKAKKFGWWFRSEDRKAVNEIKERMAPYEKELGALERERTKLEAEARNELGLWSEAGIREARDVFWSTYSRGKRQAQVGMMWDLVWELFRSDNYEDSVNFFFRILWIIVSNAVLFLITSSLVFVFKVVAVIRSFQPSLLSGLLFYALALLAAFSTVAGILSLVVGAAVGTGVVISKNARYLPQSNRRRQQRFVRHHQD
;
A
#
# COMPACT_ATOMS: atom_id res chain seq x y z
N MET A 1 73.89 18.27 -39.91
CA MET A 1 72.44 18.53 -39.97
C MET A 1 71.74 17.31 -39.38
N SER A 2 71.20 17.48 -38.16
CA SER A 2 70.68 16.41 -37.31
C SER A 2 69.18 16.21 -37.59
N GLY A 3 68.82 15.07 -38.17
CA GLY A 3 67.45 14.70 -38.48
C GLY A 3 66.79 14.05 -37.26
N ARG A 4 65.91 14.80 -36.60
CA ARG A 4 65.18 14.39 -35.40
C ARG A 4 63.98 13.51 -35.80
N VAL A 5 64.05 12.24 -35.42
CA VAL A 5 62.95 11.27 -35.45
C VAL A 5 61.91 11.67 -34.40
N VAL A 6 60.65 11.83 -34.79
CA VAL A 6 59.51 12.01 -33.88
C VAL A 6 58.74 10.69 -33.83
N PRO A 7 58.67 9.99 -32.69
CA PRO A 7 57.82 8.82 -32.53
C PRO A 7 56.38 9.22 -32.18
N GLY A 8 55.44 8.47 -32.77
CA GLY A 8 54.00 8.68 -32.71
C GLY A 8 53.41 8.63 -31.31
N SER A 9 52.37 9.45 -31.13
CA SER A 9 51.57 9.63 -29.94
C SER A 9 50.92 8.33 -29.45
N GLY A 10 51.09 8.10 -28.15
CA GLY A 10 50.58 6.95 -27.44
C GLY A 10 49.06 6.87 -27.39
N GLN A 11 48.59 5.63 -27.45
CA GLN A 11 47.24 5.19 -27.12
C GLN A 11 46.86 5.64 -25.70
N GLY A 12 45.95 6.61 -25.60
CA GLY A 12 45.21 6.89 -24.37
C GLY A 12 44.02 5.94 -24.26
N GLN A 13 44.23 4.73 -23.72
CA GLN A 13 43.15 3.94 -23.14
C GLN A 13 42.64 4.66 -21.89
N GLY A 14 41.67 5.54 -22.06
CA GLY A 14 40.86 6.07 -20.96
C GLY A 14 39.97 4.95 -20.41
N GLN A 15 40.46 4.29 -19.36
CA GLN A 15 39.67 3.40 -18.50
C GLN A 15 38.48 4.20 -17.93
N GLY A 16 37.32 4.10 -18.58
CA GLY A 16 36.03 4.51 -18.06
C GLY A 16 35.55 3.55 -16.97
N GLY A 17 36.31 3.44 -15.88
CA GLY A 17 35.91 2.74 -14.67
C GLY A 17 34.84 3.57 -13.97
N ARG A 18 33.56 3.38 -14.33
CA ARG A 18 32.43 3.83 -13.52
C ARG A 18 32.49 3.10 -12.18
N GLY A 19 33.21 3.69 -11.23
CA GLY A 19 33.23 3.26 -9.84
C GLY A 19 31.82 3.36 -9.28
N VAL A 20 31.13 2.22 -9.18
CA VAL A 20 29.96 2.09 -8.32
C VAL A 20 30.48 2.35 -6.91
N ALA A 21 30.17 3.52 -6.35
CA ALA A 21 30.56 3.87 -5.00
C ALA A 21 29.88 2.90 -4.03
N THR A 22 30.55 1.79 -3.71
CA THR A 22 30.12 0.88 -2.65
C THR A 22 30.39 1.57 -1.33
N TRP A 23 29.40 2.30 -0.82
CA TRP A 23 29.43 2.78 0.54
C TRP A 23 29.59 1.59 1.48
N SER A 24 30.66 1.55 2.27
CA SER A 24 30.80 0.47 3.26
C SER A 24 29.68 0.61 4.28
N ALA A 25 29.03 -0.51 4.64
CA ALA A 25 27.94 -0.52 5.62
C ALA A 25 28.33 0.20 6.93
N SER A 26 29.60 0.10 7.33
CA SER A 26 30.16 0.80 8.48
C SER A 26 30.13 2.33 8.40
N ARG A 27 30.24 2.93 7.20
CA ARG A 27 30.13 4.38 7.00
C ARG A 27 28.68 4.86 7.04
N VAL A 28 27.76 4.08 6.48
CA VAL A 28 26.31 4.38 6.53
C VAL A 28 25.83 4.34 7.98
N VAL A 29 26.14 3.27 8.72
CA VAL A 29 25.75 3.14 10.13
C VAL A 29 26.33 4.26 10.98
N LYS A 30 27.60 4.64 10.78
CA LYS A 30 28.22 5.74 11.56
C LYS A 30 27.56 7.10 11.32
N ARG A 31 27.09 7.38 10.11
CA ARG A 31 26.46 8.66 9.73
C ARG A 31 24.96 8.71 10.02
N PHE A 32 24.27 7.57 9.96
CA PHE A 32 22.81 7.47 10.04
C PHE A 32 22.32 6.71 11.29
N LYS A 33 23.07 6.75 12.41
CA LYS A 33 22.74 6.01 13.64
C LYS A 33 21.30 6.25 14.14
N VAL A 34 20.92 7.53 14.26
CA VAL A 34 19.60 7.94 14.78
C VAL A 34 18.46 7.52 13.84
N PRO A 35 18.46 7.84 12.54
CA PRO A 35 17.38 7.42 11.65
C PRO A 35 17.32 5.89 11.49
N LEU A 36 18.44 5.18 11.52
CA LEU A 36 18.45 3.72 11.49
C LEU A 36 17.84 3.13 12.77
N ALA A 37 18.15 3.70 13.94
CA ALA A 37 17.56 3.29 15.21
C ALA A 37 16.04 3.57 15.25
N LEU A 38 15.60 4.75 14.78
CA LEU A 38 14.18 5.09 14.66
C LEU A 38 13.45 4.19 13.66
N TRP A 39 14.09 3.87 12.55
CA TRP A 39 13.56 2.94 11.55
C TRP A 39 13.40 1.53 12.13
N ALA A 40 14.42 1.02 12.83
CA ALA A 40 14.36 -0.28 13.50
C ALA A 40 13.31 -0.29 14.62
N LEU A 41 13.20 0.80 15.39
CA LEU A 41 12.17 0.99 16.41
C LEU A 41 10.78 0.94 15.79
N GLY A 42 10.56 1.62 14.66
CA GLY A 42 9.28 1.60 13.96
C GLY A 42 8.89 0.18 13.53
N ILE A 43 9.80 -0.57 12.92
CA ILE A 43 9.55 -1.97 12.54
C ILE A 43 9.26 -2.82 13.77
N PHE A 44 10.03 -2.65 14.84
CA PHE A 44 9.81 -3.35 16.10
C PHE A 44 8.41 -3.04 16.67
N CYS A 45 8.00 -1.78 16.69
CA CYS A 45 6.67 -1.36 17.13
C CYS A 45 5.55 -1.95 16.26
N MET A 46 5.77 -2.07 14.96
CA MET A 46 4.78 -2.63 14.03
C MET A 46 4.60 -4.14 14.19
N LEU A 47 5.70 -4.87 14.38
CA LEU A 47 5.71 -6.35 14.30
C LEU A 47 5.73 -7.04 15.66
N PHE A 48 6.42 -6.48 16.65
CA PHE A 48 6.84 -7.22 17.84
C PHE A 48 6.49 -6.54 19.16
N ALA A 49 6.26 -5.21 19.18
CA ALA A 49 6.11 -4.52 20.46
C ALA A 49 4.92 -5.07 21.27
N PRO A 50 5.15 -5.52 22.52
CA PRO A 50 4.06 -5.88 23.41
C PRO A 50 3.31 -4.63 23.86
N ALA A 51 2.06 -4.81 24.28
CA ALA A 51 1.30 -3.74 24.89
C ALA A 51 1.88 -3.39 26.27
N PRO A 52 2.13 -2.11 26.57
CA PRO A 52 2.59 -1.69 27.88
C PRO A 52 1.51 -1.88 28.97
N VAL A 53 0.23 -1.77 28.59
CA VAL A 53 -0.90 -2.01 29.50
C VAL A 53 -1.50 -3.38 29.22
N LYS A 54 -1.43 -4.28 30.21
CA LYS A 54 -2.10 -5.58 30.15
C LYS A 54 -3.55 -5.43 30.58
N ILE A 55 -4.45 -6.09 29.86
CA ILE A 55 -5.88 -6.13 30.21
C ILE A 55 -6.04 -7.05 31.42
N THR A 56 -6.69 -6.54 32.47
CA THR A 56 -7.04 -7.29 33.68
C THR A 56 -8.45 -7.83 33.53
N ALA A 57 -8.77 -8.92 34.25
CA ALA A 57 -10.11 -9.52 34.20
C ALA A 57 -11.23 -8.54 34.57
N GLU A 58 -10.95 -7.59 35.48
CA GLU A 58 -11.90 -6.54 35.84
C GLU A 58 -12.17 -5.56 34.69
N MET A 59 -11.12 -5.14 33.96
CA MET A 59 -11.28 -4.27 32.78
C MET A 59 -12.05 -4.98 31.68
N GLU A 60 -11.80 -6.28 31.49
CA GLU A 60 -12.52 -7.11 30.54
C GLU A 60 -14.00 -7.26 30.93
N ALA A 61 -14.32 -7.51 32.20
CA ALA A 61 -15.70 -7.57 32.66
C ALA A 61 -16.45 -6.25 32.46
N ARG A 62 -15.81 -5.10 32.76
CA ARG A 62 -16.39 -3.77 32.47
C ARG A 62 -16.60 -3.55 30.98
N TYR A 63 -15.63 -3.92 30.15
CA TYR A 63 -15.75 -3.86 28.69
C TYR A 63 -16.93 -4.70 28.18
N GLN A 64 -17.04 -5.96 28.60
CA GLN A 64 -18.10 -6.88 28.18
C GLN A 64 -19.48 -6.34 28.58
N SER A 65 -19.65 -5.92 29.83
CA SER A 65 -20.94 -5.36 30.30
C SER A 65 -21.40 -4.13 29.52
N LYS A 66 -20.47 -3.33 28.99
CA LYS A 66 -20.80 -2.20 28.10
C LYS A 66 -21.07 -2.66 26.67
N MET A 67 -20.38 -3.69 26.19
CA MET A 67 -20.61 -4.29 24.87
C MET A 67 -21.96 -5.01 24.81
N ASP A 68 -22.44 -5.58 25.91
CA ASP A 68 -23.78 -6.18 25.98
C ASP A 68 -24.87 -5.15 25.65
N ARG A 69 -24.73 -3.90 26.11
CA ARG A 69 -25.64 -2.80 25.75
C ARG A 69 -25.59 -2.46 24.27
N VAL A 70 -24.41 -2.58 23.64
CA VAL A 70 -24.28 -2.41 22.18
C VAL A 70 -25.03 -3.52 21.45
N MET A 71 -24.97 -4.75 21.96
CA MET A 71 -25.67 -5.89 21.39
C MET A 71 -27.19 -5.77 21.51
N GLU A 72 -27.69 -5.19 22.61
CA GLU A 72 -29.13 -4.92 22.80
C GLU A 72 -29.71 -4.04 21.67
N MET A 73 -28.94 -3.09 21.15
CA MET A 73 -29.36 -2.22 20.04
C MET A 73 -29.53 -2.96 18.69
N THR A 74 -29.04 -4.19 18.57
CA THR A 74 -29.07 -4.96 17.29
C THR A 74 -30.50 -5.14 16.76
N GLY A 75 -31.49 -5.24 17.65
CA GLY A 75 -32.90 -5.30 17.29
C GLY A 75 -33.35 -4.07 16.50
N ASP A 76 -33.04 -2.88 17.03
CA ASP A 76 -33.44 -1.59 16.44
C ASP A 76 -32.78 -1.39 15.07
N PHE A 77 -31.48 -1.71 14.95
CA PHE A 77 -30.78 -1.70 13.66
C PHE A 77 -31.42 -2.62 12.64
N THR A 78 -31.82 -3.82 13.05
CA THR A 78 -32.46 -4.80 12.15
C THR A 78 -33.81 -4.29 11.67
N GLN A 79 -34.58 -3.64 12.54
CA GLN A 79 -35.89 -3.09 12.18
C GLN A 79 -35.77 -1.94 11.17
N VAL A 80 -34.95 -0.94 11.47
CA VAL A 80 -34.73 0.21 10.57
C VAL A 80 -34.07 -0.23 9.27
N GLY A 81 -33.10 -1.16 9.35
CA GLY A 81 -32.43 -1.72 8.18
C GLY A 81 -33.38 -2.42 7.21
N LYS A 82 -34.34 -3.20 7.71
CA LYS A 82 -35.37 -3.84 6.87
C LYS A 82 -36.26 -2.82 6.16
N GLN A 83 -36.61 -1.72 6.82
CA GLN A 83 -37.42 -0.66 6.21
C GLN A 83 -36.63 0.07 5.13
N LEU A 84 -35.37 0.39 5.38
CA LEU A 84 -34.48 1.00 4.38
C LEU A 84 -34.26 0.09 3.17
N GLU A 85 -34.10 -1.22 3.37
CA GLU A 85 -33.98 -2.19 2.28
C GLU A 85 -35.22 -2.22 1.37
N GLN A 86 -36.42 -2.08 1.95
CA GLN A 86 -37.66 -1.95 1.18
C GLN A 86 -37.66 -0.67 0.33
N PHE A 87 -37.25 0.46 0.90
CA PHE A 87 -37.12 1.72 0.17
C PHE A 87 -36.05 1.67 -0.93
N ASP A 88 -34.92 1.00 -0.68
CA ASP A 88 -33.89 0.80 -1.69
C ASP A 88 -34.40 -0.04 -2.86
N ALA A 89 -35.18 -1.08 -2.58
CA ALA A 89 -35.85 -1.88 -3.61
C ALA A 89 -36.88 -1.06 -4.41
N GLU A 90 -37.67 -0.20 -3.75
CA GLU A 90 -38.59 0.75 -4.40
C GLU A 90 -37.82 1.75 -5.28
N LEU A 91 -36.75 2.34 -4.76
CA LEU A 91 -35.88 3.28 -5.49
C LEU A 91 -35.25 2.62 -6.70
N TYR A 92 -34.76 1.38 -6.58
CA TYR A 92 -34.18 0.66 -7.70
C TYR A 92 -35.18 0.44 -8.83
N LYS A 93 -36.44 0.11 -8.50
CA LYS A 93 -37.53 -0.04 -9.48
C LYS A 93 -37.93 1.29 -10.12
N ALA A 94 -37.89 2.40 -9.37
CA ALA A 94 -38.21 3.73 -9.86
C ALA A 94 -37.10 4.35 -10.73
N LYS A 95 -35.83 4.03 -10.47
CA LYS A 95 -34.65 4.53 -11.20
C LYS A 95 -34.44 3.84 -12.56
N LYS A 96 -35.39 4.01 -13.48
CA LYS A 96 -35.27 3.54 -14.87
C LYS A 96 -34.25 4.36 -15.66
N PHE A 97 -33.72 3.82 -16.76
CA PHE A 97 -32.74 4.54 -17.59
C PHE A 97 -33.27 5.93 -18.02
N GLY A 98 -32.53 7.00 -17.71
CA GLY A 98 -32.95 8.38 -18.00
C GLY A 98 -34.06 8.93 -17.10
N TRP A 99 -34.32 8.32 -15.93
CA TRP A 99 -35.28 8.80 -14.92
C TRP A 99 -35.04 10.26 -14.53
N TRP A 100 -33.78 10.70 -14.55
CA TRP A 100 -33.45 12.08 -14.23
C TRP A 100 -33.93 13.06 -15.31
N PHE A 101 -34.19 12.66 -16.56
CA PHE A 101 -34.72 13.55 -17.61
C PHE A 101 -36.25 13.65 -17.61
N ARG A 102 -36.95 12.66 -17.04
CA ARG A 102 -38.41 12.57 -17.05
C ARG A 102 -38.99 13.14 -15.75
N SER A 103 -39.88 14.12 -15.86
CA SER A 103 -40.44 14.83 -14.69
C SER A 103 -41.24 13.91 -13.77
N GLU A 104 -41.98 12.94 -14.32
CA GLU A 104 -42.77 11.97 -13.56
C GLU A 104 -41.89 10.98 -12.78
N ASP A 105 -40.93 10.34 -13.44
CA ASP A 105 -40.00 9.39 -12.80
C ASP A 105 -39.16 10.10 -11.72
N ARG A 106 -38.75 11.36 -11.95
CA ARG A 106 -38.02 12.17 -10.97
C ARG A 106 -38.88 12.51 -9.74
N LYS A 107 -40.15 12.84 -9.93
CA LYS A 107 -41.09 13.08 -8.81
C LYS A 107 -41.27 11.81 -7.97
N ALA A 108 -41.50 10.66 -8.62
CA ALA A 108 -41.63 9.38 -7.93
C ALA A 108 -40.38 9.03 -7.10
N VAL A 109 -39.18 9.22 -7.66
CA VAL A 109 -37.92 9.01 -6.92
C VAL A 109 -37.79 9.96 -5.73
N ASN A 110 -38.19 11.23 -5.88
CA ASN A 110 -38.11 12.21 -4.80
C ASN A 110 -39.11 11.89 -3.67
N GLU A 111 -40.34 11.49 -3.99
CA GLU A 111 -41.34 11.08 -3.00
C GLU A 111 -40.86 9.87 -2.17
N ILE A 112 -40.24 8.88 -2.82
CA ILE A 112 -39.66 7.73 -2.11
C ILE A 112 -38.52 8.19 -1.19
N LYS A 113 -37.64 9.09 -1.66
CA LYS A 113 -36.56 9.66 -0.82
C LYS A 113 -37.08 10.44 0.38
N GLU A 114 -38.15 11.22 0.21
CA GLU A 114 -38.77 11.97 1.31
C GLU A 114 -39.34 11.02 2.37
N ARG A 115 -39.94 9.91 1.95
CA ARG A 115 -40.41 8.85 2.87
C ARG A 115 -39.26 8.07 3.53
N MET A 116 -38.13 7.92 2.84
CA MET A 116 -36.93 7.22 3.33
C MET A 116 -36.11 8.07 4.33
N ALA A 117 -36.09 9.40 4.15
CA ALA A 117 -35.32 10.35 4.96
C ALA A 117 -35.46 10.21 6.50
N PRO A 118 -36.66 10.00 7.10
CA PRO A 118 -36.75 9.80 8.55
C PRO A 118 -36.01 8.53 9.00
N TYR A 119 -36.06 7.45 8.24
CA TYR A 119 -35.37 6.19 8.56
C TYR A 119 -33.86 6.31 8.40
N GLU A 120 -33.37 7.04 7.40
CA GLU A 120 -31.94 7.36 7.29
C GLU A 120 -31.45 8.18 8.49
N LYS A 121 -32.27 9.14 8.94
CA LYS A 121 -31.96 9.95 10.12
C LYS A 121 -31.96 9.12 11.40
N GLU A 122 -32.92 8.21 11.54
CA GLU A 122 -33.02 7.26 12.65
C GLU A 122 -31.82 6.32 12.68
N LEU A 123 -31.47 5.70 11.55
CA LEU A 123 -30.27 4.88 11.42
C LEU A 123 -29.01 5.66 11.81
N GLY A 124 -28.87 6.89 11.31
CA GLY A 124 -27.75 7.75 11.66
C GLY A 124 -27.70 8.14 13.14
N ALA A 125 -28.85 8.20 13.84
CA ALA A 125 -28.89 8.42 15.28
C ALA A 125 -28.45 7.15 16.04
N LEU A 126 -28.96 5.98 15.65
CA LEU A 126 -28.57 4.68 16.21
C LEU A 126 -27.07 4.43 16.02
N GLU A 127 -26.52 4.71 14.84
CA GLU A 127 -25.08 4.57 14.55
C GLU A 127 -24.22 5.44 15.47
N ARG A 128 -24.64 6.68 15.75
CA ARG A 128 -23.92 7.58 16.65
C ARG A 128 -23.97 7.09 18.09
N GLU A 129 -25.13 6.62 18.54
CA GLU A 129 -25.30 6.06 19.88
C GLU A 129 -24.48 4.79 20.05
N ARG A 130 -24.56 3.86 19.08
CA ARG A 130 -23.71 2.68 19.02
C ARG A 130 -22.23 3.03 19.08
N THR A 131 -21.79 3.97 18.24
CA THR A 131 -20.38 4.41 18.21
C THR A 131 -19.95 5.00 19.55
N LYS A 132 -20.84 5.74 20.23
CA LYS A 132 -20.58 6.30 21.55
C LYS A 132 -20.42 5.20 22.60
N LEU A 133 -21.34 4.23 22.65
CA LEU A 133 -21.28 3.10 23.58
C LEU A 133 -20.05 2.21 23.33
N GLU A 134 -19.74 1.92 22.06
CA GLU A 134 -18.51 1.20 21.71
C GLU A 134 -17.26 1.96 22.15
N ALA A 135 -17.24 3.29 21.99
CA ALA A 135 -16.12 4.10 22.43
C ALA A 135 -15.98 4.12 23.97
N GLU A 136 -17.09 4.21 24.69
CA GLU A 136 -17.12 4.10 26.16
C GLU A 136 -16.66 2.72 26.66
N ALA A 137 -16.98 1.65 25.91
CA ALA A 137 -16.48 0.31 26.19
C ALA A 137 -14.96 0.24 25.96
N ARG A 138 -14.48 0.68 24.79
CA ARG A 138 -13.06 0.66 24.42
C ARG A 138 -12.20 1.51 25.36
N ASN A 139 -12.74 2.61 25.88
CA ASN A 139 -12.06 3.48 26.84
C ASN A 139 -11.65 2.72 28.12
N GLU A 140 -12.43 1.72 28.57
CA GLU A 140 -12.08 0.88 29.73
C GLU A 140 -10.77 0.09 29.53
N LEU A 141 -10.48 -0.31 28.29
CA LEU A 141 -9.23 -1.01 27.96
C LEU A 141 -8.08 0.00 27.78
N GLY A 142 -8.37 1.15 27.19
CA GLY A 142 -7.41 2.21 26.90
C GLY A 142 -6.58 1.95 25.62
N LEU A 143 -6.08 3.03 25.04
CA LEU A 143 -5.40 3.01 23.73
C LEU A 143 -4.10 2.21 23.71
N TRP A 144 -3.36 2.21 24.82
CA TRP A 144 -2.08 1.51 24.96
C TRP A 144 -2.22 0.05 25.41
N SER A 145 -3.46 -0.45 25.48
CA SER A 145 -3.72 -1.86 25.73
C SER A 145 -3.40 -2.72 24.51
N GLU A 146 -3.41 -4.02 24.73
CA GLU A 146 -3.28 -5.00 23.65
C GLU A 146 -4.36 -4.83 22.58
N ALA A 147 -5.59 -4.50 22.98
CA ALA A 147 -6.68 -4.25 22.05
C ALA A 147 -6.40 -3.04 21.14
N GLY A 148 -6.01 -1.90 21.72
CA GLY A 148 -5.74 -0.68 20.95
C GLY A 148 -4.55 -0.80 20.00
N ILE A 149 -3.47 -1.44 20.45
CA ILE A 149 -2.29 -1.69 19.60
C ILE A 149 -2.63 -2.68 18.48
N ARG A 150 -3.37 -3.76 18.79
CA ARG A 150 -3.78 -4.75 17.79
C ARG A 150 -4.69 -4.12 16.74
N GLU A 151 -5.68 -3.33 17.15
CA GLU A 151 -6.58 -2.65 16.21
C GLU A 151 -5.83 -1.68 15.28
N ALA A 152 -4.87 -0.91 15.80
CA ALA A 152 -4.04 -0.05 14.97
C ALA A 152 -3.20 -0.85 13.94
N ARG A 153 -2.65 -2.00 14.35
CA ARG A 153 -1.93 -2.90 13.45
C ARG A 153 -2.85 -3.52 12.41
N ASP A 154 -4.03 -3.95 12.79
CA ASP A 154 -5.02 -4.55 11.89
C ASP A 154 -5.48 -3.53 10.85
N VAL A 155 -5.65 -2.26 11.24
CA VAL A 155 -5.94 -1.17 10.31
C VAL A 155 -4.80 -0.95 9.31
N PHE A 156 -3.54 -1.01 9.74
CA PHE A 156 -2.40 -0.97 8.82
C PHE A 156 -2.40 -2.16 7.86
N TRP A 157 -2.47 -3.39 8.38
CA TRP A 157 -2.35 -4.60 7.57
C TRP A 157 -3.55 -4.80 6.64
N SER A 158 -4.75 -4.42 7.06
CA SER A 158 -5.93 -4.42 6.19
C SER A 158 -5.80 -3.39 5.08
N THR A 159 -5.28 -2.20 5.36
CA THR A 159 -5.04 -1.16 4.35
C THR A 159 -3.94 -1.58 3.38
N TYR A 160 -2.85 -2.15 3.88
CA TYR A 160 -1.78 -2.75 3.09
C TYR A 160 -2.30 -3.87 2.19
N SER A 161 -3.11 -4.79 2.72
CA SER A 161 -3.65 -5.92 1.96
C SER A 161 -4.61 -5.47 0.85
N ARG A 162 -5.42 -4.44 1.12
CA ARG A 162 -6.28 -3.82 0.10
C ARG A 162 -5.45 -3.16 -0.99
N GLY A 163 -4.43 -2.38 -0.63
CA GLY A 163 -3.51 -1.76 -1.59
C GLY A 163 -2.75 -2.77 -2.43
N LYS A 164 -2.27 -3.87 -1.82
CA LYS A 164 -1.62 -4.98 -2.52
C LYS A 164 -2.54 -5.60 -3.58
N ARG A 165 -3.82 -5.84 -3.27
CA ARG A 165 -4.78 -6.38 -4.24
C ARG A 165 -4.99 -5.43 -5.42
N GLN A 166 -5.10 -4.12 -5.16
CA GLN A 166 -5.19 -3.12 -6.22
C GLN A 166 -3.94 -3.09 -7.10
N ALA A 167 -2.75 -3.17 -6.50
CA ALA A 167 -1.49 -3.25 -7.23
C ALA A 167 -1.39 -4.50 -8.10
N GLN A 168 -1.88 -5.65 -7.61
CA GLN A 168 -1.92 -6.89 -8.38
C GLN A 168 -2.82 -6.78 -9.61
N VAL A 169 -3.98 -6.14 -9.47
CA VAL A 169 -4.88 -5.89 -10.60
C VAL A 169 -4.26 -4.92 -11.60
N GLY A 170 -3.66 -3.82 -11.13
CA GLY A 170 -2.96 -2.86 -11.98
C GLY A 170 -1.80 -3.51 -12.75
N MET A 171 -0.92 -4.21 -12.04
CA MET A 171 0.18 -4.97 -12.62
C MET A 171 -0.30 -6.02 -13.62
N MET A 172 -1.37 -6.75 -13.33
CA MET A 172 -1.93 -7.72 -14.28
C MET A 172 -2.32 -7.02 -15.59
N TRP A 173 -2.95 -5.84 -15.50
CA TRP A 173 -3.35 -5.11 -16.68
C TRP A 173 -2.17 -4.55 -17.46
N ASP A 174 -1.19 -3.98 -16.77
CA ASP A 174 0.04 -3.47 -17.38
C ASP A 174 0.83 -4.57 -18.09
N LEU A 175 0.91 -5.77 -17.50
CA LEU A 175 1.57 -6.94 -18.10
C LEU A 175 0.85 -7.44 -19.34
N VAL A 176 -0.50 -7.45 -19.32
CA VAL A 176 -1.30 -7.81 -20.50
C VAL A 176 -1.04 -6.83 -21.64
N TRP A 177 -1.05 -5.53 -21.37
CA TRP A 177 -0.75 -4.52 -22.39
C TRP A 177 0.68 -4.58 -22.90
N GLU A 178 1.65 -4.84 -22.02
CA GLU A 178 3.04 -5.00 -22.42
C GLU A 178 3.22 -6.22 -23.33
N LEU A 179 2.52 -7.33 -23.06
CA LEU A 179 2.52 -8.52 -23.93
C LEU A 179 1.94 -8.21 -25.31
N PHE A 180 0.83 -7.45 -25.38
CA PHE A 180 0.24 -7.01 -26.66
C PHE A 180 1.10 -5.99 -27.41
N ARG A 181 1.97 -5.23 -26.73
CA ARG A 181 2.85 -4.22 -27.34
C ARG A 181 4.21 -4.79 -27.76
N SER A 182 4.55 -5.98 -27.29
CA SER A 182 5.85 -6.61 -27.51
C SER A 182 5.96 -7.25 -28.90
N ASP A 183 5.88 -6.43 -29.96
CA ASP A 183 6.02 -6.91 -31.35
C ASP A 183 7.48 -7.18 -31.77
N ASN A 184 8.48 -6.84 -30.94
CA ASN A 184 9.90 -6.98 -31.27
C ASN A 184 10.62 -7.93 -30.30
N TYR A 185 10.84 -9.18 -30.73
CA TYR A 185 11.51 -10.26 -29.99
C TYR A 185 13.04 -10.09 -29.83
N GLU A 186 13.66 -9.03 -30.38
CA GLU A 186 15.12 -8.91 -30.45
C GLU A 186 15.80 -8.45 -29.15
N ASP A 187 15.04 -7.95 -28.14
CA ASP A 187 15.62 -7.41 -26.91
C ASP A 187 14.93 -7.94 -25.63
N SER A 188 15.08 -9.25 -25.39
CA SER A 188 14.54 -9.96 -24.21
C SER A 188 14.97 -9.35 -22.87
N VAL A 189 16.16 -8.73 -22.81
CA VAL A 189 16.67 -8.06 -21.61
C VAL A 189 15.88 -6.78 -21.34
N ASN A 190 15.59 -5.99 -22.38
CA ASN A 190 14.79 -4.78 -22.26
C ASN A 190 13.33 -5.11 -21.89
N PHE A 191 12.75 -6.17 -22.47
CA PHE A 191 11.45 -6.68 -22.05
C PHE A 191 11.41 -7.05 -20.55
N PHE A 192 12.44 -7.76 -20.05
CA PHE A 192 12.54 -8.08 -18.63
C PHE A 192 12.63 -6.82 -17.75
N PHE A 193 13.44 -5.82 -18.13
CA PHE A 193 13.52 -4.57 -17.38
C PHE A 193 12.20 -3.78 -17.38
N ARG A 194 11.41 -3.84 -18.47
CA ARG A 194 10.07 -3.25 -18.51
C ARG A 194 9.11 -3.94 -17.54
N ILE A 195 9.08 -5.28 -17.53
CA ILE A 195 8.31 -6.04 -16.54
C ILE A 195 8.74 -5.67 -15.12
N LEU A 196 10.05 -5.64 -14.87
CA LEU A 196 10.59 -5.30 -13.56
C LEU A 196 10.19 -3.90 -13.13
N TRP A 197 10.23 -2.94 -14.06
CA TRP A 197 9.79 -1.57 -13.82
C TRP A 197 8.29 -1.49 -13.52
N ILE A 198 7.44 -2.21 -14.26
CA ILE A 198 5.99 -2.31 -14.00
C ILE A 198 5.74 -2.83 -12.58
N ILE A 199 6.44 -3.90 -12.18
CA ILE A 199 6.31 -4.48 -10.83
C ILE A 199 6.72 -3.46 -9.76
N VAL A 200 7.90 -2.84 -9.91
CA VAL A 200 8.44 -1.90 -8.91
C VAL A 200 7.61 -0.63 -8.82
N SER A 201 7.22 -0.03 -9.95
CA SER A 201 6.43 1.20 -9.97
C SER A 201 5.04 1.00 -9.35
N ASN A 202 4.33 -0.07 -9.73
CA ASN A 202 3.06 -0.43 -9.09
C ASN A 202 3.23 -0.69 -7.58
N ALA A 203 4.32 -1.37 -7.20
CA ALA A 203 4.64 -1.62 -5.80
C ALA A 203 4.82 -0.31 -5.01
N VAL A 204 5.58 0.64 -5.56
CA VAL A 204 5.82 1.95 -4.94
C VAL A 204 4.51 2.73 -4.80
N LEU A 205 3.71 2.80 -5.86
CA LEU A 205 2.46 3.54 -5.87
C LEU A 205 1.47 3.03 -4.82
N PHE A 206 1.27 1.72 -4.71
CA PHE A 206 0.32 1.21 -3.72
C PHE A 206 0.82 1.38 -2.29
N LEU A 207 2.13 1.26 -2.05
CA LEU A 207 2.71 1.42 -0.72
C LEU A 207 2.55 2.86 -0.22
N ILE A 208 2.75 3.85 -1.10
CA ILE A 208 2.51 5.26 -0.80
C ILE A 208 1.03 5.50 -0.50
N THR A 209 0.13 5.08 -1.39
CA THR A 209 -1.32 5.28 -1.22
C THR A 209 -1.83 4.59 0.05
N SER A 210 -1.39 3.36 0.33
CA SER A 210 -1.77 2.61 1.54
C SER A 210 -1.30 3.33 2.81
N SER A 211 -0.10 3.93 2.78
CA SER A 211 0.42 4.72 3.89
C SER A 211 -0.43 5.95 4.16
N LEU A 212 -0.82 6.68 3.10
CA LEU A 212 -1.68 7.86 3.22
C LEU A 212 -3.06 7.49 3.77
N VAL A 213 -3.66 6.40 3.31
CA VAL A 213 -4.95 5.92 3.85
C VAL A 213 -4.82 5.53 5.32
N PHE A 214 -3.73 4.88 5.71
CA PHE A 214 -3.46 4.52 7.11
C PHE A 214 -3.38 5.75 8.01
N VAL A 215 -2.70 6.81 7.58
CA VAL A 215 -2.58 8.10 8.31
C VAL A 215 -3.95 8.61 8.75
N PHE A 216 -4.95 8.56 7.87
CA PHE A 216 -6.31 9.00 8.22
C PHE A 216 -7.07 7.98 9.07
N LYS A 217 -6.94 6.69 8.76
CA LYS A 217 -7.68 5.64 9.49
C LYS A 217 -7.22 5.48 10.94
N VAL A 218 -5.94 5.63 11.22
CA VAL A 218 -5.44 5.49 12.59
C VAL A 218 -6.00 6.60 13.50
N VAL A 219 -6.31 7.78 12.96
CA VAL A 219 -7.00 8.84 13.73
C VAL A 219 -8.38 8.39 14.19
N ALA A 220 -9.11 7.64 13.35
CA ALA A 220 -10.40 7.08 13.73
C ALA A 220 -10.26 6.04 14.85
N VAL A 221 -9.25 5.16 14.76
CA VAL A 221 -8.93 4.20 15.83
C VAL A 221 -8.63 4.95 17.13
N ILE A 222 -7.74 5.93 17.11
CA ILE A 222 -7.36 6.70 18.30
C ILE A 222 -8.59 7.37 18.92
N ARG A 223 -9.46 8.00 18.11
CA ARG A 223 -10.69 8.62 18.61
C ARG A 223 -11.66 7.62 19.25
N SER A 224 -11.70 6.38 18.76
CA SER A 224 -12.57 5.33 19.33
C SER A 224 -12.19 4.93 20.76
N PHE A 225 -10.94 5.14 21.18
CA PHE A 225 -10.50 4.87 22.56
C PHE A 225 -10.63 6.08 23.50
N GLN A 226 -11.08 7.24 23.00
CA GLN A 226 -11.21 8.50 23.77
C GLN A 226 -10.00 8.85 24.67
N PRO A 227 -8.75 8.75 24.19
CA PRO A 227 -7.57 9.02 25.00
C PRO A 227 -7.46 10.50 25.35
N SER A 228 -6.63 10.82 26.33
CA SER A 228 -6.15 12.20 26.52
C SER A 228 -5.40 12.69 25.27
N LEU A 229 -5.43 14.00 25.02
CA LEU A 229 -4.83 14.61 23.82
C LEU A 229 -3.35 14.23 23.65
N LEU A 230 -2.58 14.28 24.74
CA LEU A 230 -1.15 13.94 24.74
C LEU A 230 -0.92 12.45 24.43
N SER A 231 -1.70 11.57 25.05
CA SER A 231 -1.60 10.13 24.85
C SER A 231 -1.93 9.73 23.40
N GLY A 232 -3.00 10.32 22.85
CA GLY A 232 -3.38 10.12 21.46
C GLY A 232 -2.32 10.63 20.48
N LEU A 233 -1.70 11.79 20.74
CA LEU A 233 -0.67 12.35 19.88
C LEU A 233 0.63 11.52 19.89
N LEU A 234 1.05 11.04 21.07
CA LEU A 234 2.21 10.15 21.19
C LEU A 234 1.97 8.82 20.47
N PHE A 235 0.79 8.23 20.66
CA PHE A 235 0.42 7.00 19.97
C PHE A 235 0.38 7.19 18.45
N TYR A 236 -0.18 8.31 17.98
CA TYR A 236 -0.22 8.65 16.56
C TYR A 236 1.19 8.78 15.97
N ALA A 237 2.08 9.53 16.63
CA ALA A 237 3.46 9.69 16.17
C ALA A 237 4.20 8.34 16.10
N LEU A 238 4.01 7.48 17.10
CA LEU A 238 4.60 6.15 17.13
C LEU A 238 4.03 5.24 16.03
N ALA A 239 2.71 5.29 15.81
CA ALA A 239 2.04 4.53 14.76
C ALA A 239 2.49 4.96 13.36
N LEU A 240 2.67 6.26 13.12
CA LEU A 240 3.23 6.78 11.86
C LEU A 240 4.68 6.35 11.67
N LEU A 241 5.50 6.47 12.72
CA LEU A 241 6.89 5.99 12.68
C LEU A 241 6.93 4.50 12.32
N ALA A 242 6.07 3.69 12.95
CA ALA A 242 5.98 2.25 12.70
C ALA A 242 5.55 1.93 11.26
N ALA A 243 4.49 2.57 10.78
CA ALA A 243 3.98 2.37 9.43
C ALA A 243 5.00 2.78 8.36
N PHE A 244 5.55 3.99 8.44
CA PHE A 244 6.53 4.47 7.47
C PHE A 244 7.83 3.67 7.49
N SER A 245 8.30 3.23 8.66
CA SER A 245 9.49 2.39 8.75
C SER A 245 9.26 1.02 8.10
N THR A 246 8.08 0.44 8.34
CA THR A 246 7.69 -0.84 7.72
C THR A 246 7.58 -0.72 6.21
N VAL A 247 6.93 0.34 5.72
CA VAL A 247 6.80 0.61 4.28
C VAL A 247 8.15 0.88 3.63
N ALA A 248 9.02 1.67 4.26
CA ALA A 248 10.39 1.90 3.80
C ALA A 248 11.19 0.59 3.75
N GLY A 249 10.99 -0.30 4.74
CA GLY A 249 11.60 -1.63 4.76
C GLY A 249 11.12 -2.51 3.60
N ILE A 250 9.81 -2.56 3.36
CA ILE A 250 9.23 -3.30 2.23
C ILE A 250 9.70 -2.73 0.89
N LEU A 251 9.73 -1.40 0.73
CA LEU A 251 10.25 -0.74 -0.47
C LEU A 251 11.72 -1.08 -0.70
N SER A 252 12.54 -1.04 0.34
CA SER A 252 13.96 -1.40 0.26
C SER A 252 14.13 -2.85 -0.19
N LEU A 253 13.28 -3.76 0.29
CA LEU A 253 13.28 -5.16 -0.15
C LEU A 253 12.87 -5.32 -1.61
N VAL A 254 11.79 -4.65 -2.04
CA VAL A 254 11.29 -4.72 -3.43
C VAL A 254 12.32 -4.15 -4.40
N VAL A 255 12.82 -2.94 -4.14
CA VAL A 255 13.84 -2.28 -4.97
C VAL A 255 15.16 -3.06 -4.93
N GLY A 256 15.56 -3.52 -3.75
CA GLY A 256 16.78 -4.33 -3.58
C GLY A 256 16.71 -5.65 -4.36
N ALA A 257 15.57 -6.34 -4.31
CA ALA A 257 15.34 -7.56 -5.08
C ALA A 257 15.36 -7.28 -6.59
N ALA A 258 14.74 -6.17 -7.03
CA ALA A 258 14.73 -5.78 -8.43
C ALA A 258 16.15 -5.46 -8.96
N VAL A 259 16.89 -4.62 -8.25
CA VAL A 259 18.28 -4.28 -8.61
C VAL A 259 19.17 -5.50 -8.59
N GLY A 260 19.06 -6.34 -7.55
CA GLY A 260 19.82 -7.60 -7.44
C GLY A 260 19.57 -8.52 -8.62
N THR A 261 18.31 -8.71 -9.00
CA THR A 261 17.92 -9.55 -10.15
C THR A 261 18.45 -8.98 -11.47
N GLY A 262 18.35 -7.66 -11.68
CA GLY A 262 18.88 -7.00 -12.87
C GLY A 262 20.40 -7.10 -13.00
N VAL A 263 21.14 -7.03 -11.89
CA VAL A 263 22.61 -7.22 -11.88
C VAL A 263 22.98 -8.65 -12.25
N VAL A 264 22.27 -9.65 -11.74
CA VAL A 264 22.52 -11.06 -12.08
C VAL A 264 22.25 -11.33 -13.56
N ILE A 265 21.12 -10.85 -14.08
CA ILE A 265 20.75 -11.06 -15.50
C ILE A 265 21.73 -10.34 -16.42
N SER A 266 22.09 -9.09 -16.13
CA SER A 266 23.04 -8.33 -16.96
C SER A 266 24.44 -8.93 -16.97
N LYS A 267 24.89 -9.54 -15.86
CA LYS A 267 26.14 -10.31 -15.83
C LYS A 267 26.01 -11.57 -16.68
N ASN A 268 24.94 -12.34 -16.52
CA ASN A 268 24.71 -13.59 -17.26
C ASN A 268 24.53 -13.37 -18.76
N ALA A 269 23.89 -12.26 -19.18
CA ALA A 269 23.71 -11.90 -20.58
C ALA A 269 25.04 -11.68 -21.33
N ARG A 270 26.13 -11.32 -20.63
CA ARG A 270 27.48 -11.20 -21.23
C ARG A 270 28.13 -12.54 -21.53
N TYR A 271 27.68 -13.63 -20.91
CA TYR A 271 28.19 -14.98 -21.11
C TYR A 271 27.38 -15.79 -22.13
N LEU A 272 26.25 -15.25 -22.62
CA LEU A 272 25.51 -15.90 -23.70
C LEU A 272 26.35 -15.84 -24.98
N PRO A 273 26.75 -16.98 -25.57
CA PRO A 273 27.58 -16.99 -26.76
C PRO A 273 26.82 -16.29 -27.90
N GLN A 274 27.49 -15.35 -28.58
CA GLN A 274 27.06 -14.70 -29.81
C GLN A 274 26.95 -15.69 -31.00
N SER A 275 26.45 -16.91 -30.76
CA SER A 275 26.33 -17.98 -31.76
C SER A 275 25.46 -17.57 -32.94
N ASN A 276 24.51 -16.65 -32.76
CA ASN A 276 23.67 -16.12 -33.84
C ASN A 276 24.36 -15.06 -34.72
N ARG A 277 25.34 -14.29 -34.22
CA ARG A 277 26.08 -13.32 -35.07
C ARG A 277 26.94 -14.03 -36.13
N ARG A 278 27.49 -15.20 -35.80
CA ARG A 278 28.28 -16.00 -36.75
C ARG A 278 27.41 -16.70 -37.81
N ARG A 279 26.15 -17.03 -37.50
CA ARG A 279 25.22 -17.59 -38.49
C ARG A 279 24.74 -16.52 -39.48
N GLN A 280 24.35 -15.34 -39.03
CA GLN A 280 23.95 -14.24 -39.94
C GLN A 280 25.08 -13.79 -40.86
N GLN A 281 26.33 -13.72 -40.38
CA GLN A 281 27.47 -13.36 -41.23
C GLN A 281 27.81 -14.42 -42.30
N ARG A 282 27.45 -15.69 -42.09
CA ARG A 282 27.61 -16.74 -43.12
C ARG A 282 26.56 -16.64 -44.23
N PHE A 283 25.32 -16.27 -43.90
CA PHE A 283 24.26 -16.09 -44.91
C PHE A 283 24.51 -14.86 -45.81
N VAL A 284 25.10 -13.78 -45.27
CA VAL A 284 25.41 -12.58 -46.08
C VAL A 284 26.55 -12.84 -47.09
N ARG A 285 27.50 -13.74 -46.77
CA ARG A 285 28.58 -14.08 -47.72
C ARG A 285 28.13 -14.94 -48.89
N HIS A 286 27.10 -15.77 -48.74
CA HIS A 286 26.62 -16.64 -49.82
C HIS A 286 25.71 -15.95 -50.84
N HIS A 287 25.38 -14.66 -50.65
CA HIS A 287 24.57 -13.87 -51.60
C HIS A 287 25.39 -12.86 -52.41
N GLN A 288 26.72 -12.85 -52.28
CA GLN A 288 27.62 -11.95 -53.03
C GLN A 288 28.52 -12.66 -54.05
N ASP A 289 28.39 -13.98 -54.18
CA ASP A 289 29.01 -14.79 -55.25
C ASP A 289 27.93 -15.19 -56.27
#